data_AF-A0A3B8NWC0-F1
#
_entry.id   AF-A0A3B8NWC0-F1
#
_cell.length_a   1.000
_cell.length_b   1.000
_cell.length_c   1.000
_cell.angle_alpha   90.00
_cell.angle_beta   90.00
_cell.angle_gamma   90.00
#
_symmetry.space_group_name_H-M   'P 1'
#
loop_
_entity.id
_entity.type
_entity.pdbx_description
1 polymer ?
#
loop_
_entity_poly.entity_id
_entity_poly.type
_entity_poly.pdbx_seq_one_letter_code
_entity_poly.pdbx_strand_id
1 'polypeptide(L)'
;MAHLVIPEHYRPVLSLYDTQKAIGLISRLFEDMLSGALNLRRVSAPLFVEENSGLNDDLNGVERAVGFDIPDAHKNAQVVHSLAKWKRRALADYGFEVGTGLYTNMNAIRRDEELDNLHSVYVDQWDWEKVIREEDRTVDFLKDTVRRIVGAICETEKTLRTVYPQLVTRPAAGEEITFITTQELEDLYPTLTPKERENAFVREHKTTFLMQIGGKLKSGQRHDGRAPDYDDWSLNGDILFWNETLGQAFEVSSMGIRV
;
A
#
# COMPACT_ATOMS: atom_id res chain seq x y z
N MET A 1 0.59 -0.83 23.66
CA MET A 1 1.50 -0.20 22.68
C MET A 1 2.90 -0.78 22.92
N ALA A 2 3.14 -2.04 22.54
CA ALA A 2 4.35 -2.76 22.94
C ALA A 2 5.62 -2.27 22.22
N HIS A 3 5.48 -1.60 21.06
CA HIS A 3 6.61 -1.21 20.20
C HIS A 3 6.55 0.26 19.74
N LEU A 4 6.00 1.18 20.55
CA LEU A 4 6.01 2.60 20.23
C LEU A 4 7.40 3.22 20.47
N VAL A 5 8.01 3.72 19.40
CA VAL A 5 9.27 4.46 19.42
C VAL A 5 8.98 5.94 19.18
N ILE A 6 9.33 6.79 20.14
CA ILE A 6 9.31 8.24 19.95
C ILE A 6 10.77 8.69 19.78
N PRO A 7 11.18 9.18 18.59
CA PRO A 7 12.56 9.58 18.37
C PRO A 7 13.01 10.65 19.36
N GLU A 8 14.26 10.54 19.80
CA GLU A 8 14.85 11.50 20.72
C GLU A 8 14.81 12.90 20.10
N HIS A 9 14.36 13.88 20.87
CA HIS A 9 14.18 15.28 20.44
C HIS A 9 13.15 15.51 19.32
N TYR A 10 12.28 14.55 19.01
CA TYR A 10 11.18 14.79 18.07
C TYR A 10 10.28 15.93 18.55
N ARG A 11 10.03 16.90 17.66
CA ARG A 11 9.08 17.99 17.89
C ARG A 11 8.21 18.16 16.64
N PRO A 12 6.87 18.18 16.78
CA PRO A 12 6.00 18.54 15.67
C PRO A 12 6.35 19.93 15.12
N VAL A 13 6.48 20.04 13.80
CA VAL A 13 6.82 21.30 13.12
C VAL A 13 5.58 22.12 12.74
N LEU A 14 4.40 21.50 12.78
CA LEU A 14 3.11 22.14 12.55
C LEU A 14 2.29 22.18 13.84
N SER A 15 1.40 23.18 13.93
CA SER A 15 0.36 23.20 14.97
C SER A 15 -0.64 22.05 14.74
N LEU A 16 -1.42 21.70 15.75
CA LEU A 16 -2.48 20.68 15.60
C LEU A 16 -3.49 21.08 14.51
N TYR A 17 -3.84 22.36 14.43
CA TYR A 17 -4.75 22.87 13.42
C TYR A 17 -4.16 22.77 12.00
N ASP A 18 -2.90 23.18 11.82
CA ASP A 18 -2.23 23.09 10.52
C ASP A 18 -1.97 21.64 10.12
N THR A 19 -1.73 20.75 11.07
CA THR A 19 -1.60 19.30 10.83
C THR A 19 -2.90 18.74 10.25
N GLN A 20 -4.06 19.07 10.81
CA GLN A 20 -5.35 18.63 10.27
C GLN A 20 -5.60 19.19 8.85
N LYS A 21 -5.24 20.45 8.60
CA LYS A 21 -5.33 21.04 7.26
C LYS A 21 -4.37 20.36 6.27
N ALA A 22 -3.15 20.01 6.70
CA ALA A 22 -2.16 19.32 5.88
C ALA A 22 -2.64 17.91 5.51
N ILE A 23 -3.19 17.15 6.46
CA ILE A 23 -3.77 15.82 6.21
C ILE A 23 -4.90 15.89 5.16
N GLY A 24 -5.82 16.85 5.31
CA GLY A 24 -6.90 17.06 4.33
C GLY A 24 -6.41 17.56 2.96
N LEU A 25 -5.26 18.24 2.91
CA LEU A 25 -4.63 18.63 1.65
C LEU A 25 -3.94 17.45 0.97
N ILE A 26 -3.17 16.65 1.73
CA ILE A 26 -2.51 15.41 1.24
C ILE A 26 -3.54 14.51 0.57
N SER A 27 -4.65 14.27 1.25
CA SER A 27 -5.68 13.34 0.77
C SER A 27 -6.23 13.78 -0.59
N ARG A 28 -6.63 15.04 -0.73
CA ARG A 28 -7.18 15.56 -1.99
C ARG A 28 -6.15 15.59 -3.11
N LEU A 29 -4.94 16.06 -2.82
CA LEU A 29 -3.89 16.15 -3.83
C LEU A 29 -3.47 14.77 -4.34
N PHE A 30 -3.24 13.82 -3.44
CA PHE A 30 -2.82 12.49 -3.85
C PHE A 30 -3.92 11.77 -4.64
N GLU A 31 -5.18 11.92 -4.25
CA GLU A 31 -6.31 11.39 -5.03
C GLU A 31 -6.33 11.92 -6.46
N ASP A 32 -6.15 13.23 -6.66
CA ASP A 32 -6.11 13.86 -7.97
C ASP A 32 -4.90 13.37 -8.78
N MET A 33 -3.72 13.31 -8.15
CA MET A 33 -2.46 12.90 -8.79
C MET A 33 -2.49 11.42 -9.18
N LEU A 34 -2.93 10.53 -8.30
CA LEU A 34 -3.07 9.10 -8.56
C LEU A 34 -4.08 8.85 -9.68
N SER A 35 -5.23 9.54 -9.62
CA SER A 35 -6.26 9.44 -10.66
C SER A 35 -5.77 9.86 -12.03
N GLY A 36 -5.03 10.98 -12.10
CA GLY A 36 -4.42 11.43 -13.34
C GLY A 36 -3.32 10.49 -13.85
N ALA A 37 -2.46 10.00 -12.95
CA ALA A 37 -1.33 9.15 -13.30
C ALA A 37 -1.75 7.78 -13.86
N LEU A 38 -2.83 7.21 -13.30
CA LEU A 38 -3.29 5.86 -13.62
C LEU A 38 -4.60 5.81 -14.42
N ASN A 39 -5.22 6.97 -14.72
CA ASN A 39 -6.53 7.09 -15.36
C ASN A 39 -7.65 6.40 -14.57
N LEU A 40 -7.75 6.78 -13.29
CA LEU A 40 -8.71 6.20 -12.34
C LEU A 40 -9.91 7.12 -12.12
N ARG A 41 -11.04 6.51 -11.77
CA ARG A 41 -12.25 7.20 -11.32
C ARG A 41 -12.54 6.83 -9.87
N ARG A 42 -12.87 7.82 -9.05
CA ARG A 42 -13.34 7.56 -7.69
C ARG A 42 -14.67 6.81 -7.73
N VAL A 43 -14.75 5.72 -6.98
CA VAL A 43 -16.01 5.00 -6.72
C VAL A 43 -16.26 4.89 -5.22
N SER A 44 -17.49 4.56 -4.84
CA SER A 44 -17.86 4.30 -3.43
C SER A 44 -17.53 2.86 -3.04
N ALA A 45 -16.68 2.69 -2.03
CA ALA A 45 -16.40 1.41 -1.39
C ALA A 45 -17.54 0.93 -0.48
N PRO A 46 -17.77 -0.39 -0.39
CA PRO A 46 -18.47 -0.97 0.75
C PRO A 46 -17.58 -0.93 2.01
N LEU A 47 -18.18 -0.65 3.16
CA LEU A 47 -17.51 -0.76 4.48
C LEU A 47 -17.49 -2.22 4.98
N PHE A 48 -18.45 -3.02 4.53
CA PHE A 48 -18.63 -4.41 4.92
C PHE A 48 -19.22 -5.21 3.75
N VAL A 49 -18.96 -6.51 3.76
CA VAL A 49 -19.50 -7.46 2.78
C VAL A 49 -20.20 -8.61 3.50
N GLU A 50 -21.05 -9.35 2.80
CA GLU A 50 -21.62 -10.58 3.34
C GLU A 50 -20.49 -11.59 3.60
N GLU A 51 -20.53 -12.22 4.78
CA GLU A 51 -19.47 -13.11 5.28
C GLU A 51 -19.09 -14.22 4.28
N ASN A 52 -20.07 -14.80 3.60
CA ASN A 52 -19.86 -15.91 2.66
C ASN A 52 -19.75 -15.47 1.19
N SER A 53 -19.54 -14.18 0.93
CA SER A 53 -19.47 -13.64 -0.45
C SER A 53 -18.19 -13.99 -1.20
N GLY A 54 -17.13 -14.37 -0.48
CA GLY A 54 -15.78 -14.53 -1.03
C GLY A 54 -15.12 -13.22 -1.47
N LEU A 55 -15.70 -12.07 -1.14
CA LEU A 55 -15.20 -10.75 -1.53
C LEU A 55 -14.26 -10.13 -0.48
N ASN A 56 -14.33 -10.59 0.77
CA ASN A 56 -13.40 -10.13 1.79
C ASN A 56 -12.01 -10.70 1.53
N ASP A 57 -11.00 -9.93 1.91
CA ASP A 57 -9.61 -10.36 1.87
C ASP A 57 -9.29 -11.13 3.15
N ASP A 58 -8.77 -12.34 2.99
CA ASP A 58 -8.46 -13.24 4.10
C ASP A 58 -7.03 -12.98 4.64
N LEU A 59 -6.27 -12.05 4.06
CA LEU A 59 -4.87 -11.75 4.42
C LEU A 59 -4.01 -13.03 4.40
N ASN A 60 -3.49 -13.47 5.55
CA ASN A 60 -2.72 -14.71 5.67
C ASN A 60 -3.58 -15.92 6.04
N GLY A 61 -4.90 -15.73 6.20
CA GLY A 61 -5.88 -16.76 6.55
C GLY A 61 -5.97 -17.06 8.05
N VAL A 62 -5.31 -16.26 8.89
CA VAL A 62 -5.32 -16.44 10.36
C VAL A 62 -6.01 -15.28 11.08
N GLU A 63 -6.06 -14.12 10.44
CA GLU A 63 -6.62 -12.88 10.95
C GLU A 63 -8.15 -12.92 10.93
N ARG A 64 -8.79 -12.46 12.00
CA ARG A 64 -10.25 -12.47 12.11
C ARG A 64 -10.84 -11.13 11.69
N ALA A 65 -11.81 -11.16 10.78
CA ALA A 65 -12.62 -9.99 10.47
C ALA A 65 -13.57 -9.62 11.62
N VAL A 66 -13.99 -8.35 11.66
CA VAL A 66 -15.05 -7.90 12.58
C VAL A 66 -16.40 -8.27 11.99
N GLY A 67 -16.99 -9.35 12.50
CA GLY A 67 -18.31 -9.85 12.08
C GLY A 67 -19.47 -9.26 12.89
N PHE A 68 -20.64 -9.14 12.25
CA PHE A 68 -21.90 -8.73 12.87
C PHE A 68 -23.10 -9.30 12.07
N ASP A 69 -24.25 -9.44 12.74
CA ASP A 69 -25.50 -9.82 12.09
C ASP A 69 -26.28 -8.61 11.57
N ILE A 70 -27.04 -8.81 10.49
CA ILE A 70 -27.96 -7.83 9.92
C ILE A 70 -29.38 -8.43 10.05
N PRO A 71 -30.12 -8.08 11.12
CA PRO A 71 -31.41 -8.72 11.42
C PRO A 71 -32.43 -8.63 10.29
N ASP A 72 -32.53 -7.48 9.63
CA ASP A 72 -33.50 -7.24 8.53
C ASP A 72 -33.15 -8.06 7.27
N ALA A 73 -31.86 -8.32 7.03
CA ALA A 73 -31.40 -9.10 5.89
C ALA A 73 -31.29 -10.60 6.19
N HIS A 74 -31.44 -11.01 7.45
CA HIS A 74 -31.20 -12.38 7.93
C HIS A 74 -29.83 -12.93 7.50
N LYS A 75 -28.79 -12.08 7.57
CA LYS A 75 -27.43 -12.38 7.09
C LYS A 75 -26.37 -11.93 8.07
N ASN A 76 -25.18 -12.54 7.97
CA ASN A 76 -23.97 -12.04 8.62
C ASN A 76 -23.14 -11.22 7.63
N ALA A 77 -22.52 -10.16 8.14
CA ALA A 77 -21.58 -9.34 7.41
C ALA A 77 -20.27 -9.23 8.19
N GLN A 78 -19.22 -8.86 7.46
CA GLN A 78 -17.90 -8.62 8.01
C GLN A 78 -17.37 -7.28 7.49
N VAL A 79 -16.78 -6.48 8.39
CA VAL A 79 -15.97 -5.32 8.00
C VAL A 79 -14.82 -5.80 7.12
N VAL A 80 -14.58 -5.10 6.02
CA VAL A 80 -13.54 -5.49 5.06
C VAL A 80 -12.14 -5.35 5.67
N HIS A 81 -11.22 -6.26 5.34
CA HIS A 81 -9.78 -6.08 5.61
C HIS A 81 -9.08 -5.33 4.49
N SER A 82 -9.50 -5.57 3.25
CA SER A 82 -9.18 -4.82 2.03
C SER A 82 -10.28 -5.05 0.99
N LEU A 83 -10.27 -4.30 -0.13
CA LEU A 83 -11.20 -4.52 -1.24
C LEU A 83 -10.52 -5.20 -2.43
N ALA A 84 -9.40 -5.89 -2.23
CA ALA A 84 -8.60 -6.50 -3.29
C ALA A 84 -9.45 -7.30 -4.32
N LYS A 85 -10.31 -8.20 -3.84
CA LYS A 85 -11.21 -9.00 -4.69
C LYS A 85 -12.40 -8.20 -5.22
N TRP A 86 -12.97 -7.32 -4.39
CA TRP A 86 -14.13 -6.50 -4.75
C TRP A 86 -13.86 -5.58 -5.93
N LYS A 87 -12.70 -4.90 -5.97
CA LYS A 87 -12.42 -3.92 -7.03
C LYS A 87 -12.40 -4.55 -8.42
N ARG A 88 -11.84 -5.75 -8.57
CA ARG A 88 -11.79 -6.45 -9.87
C ARG A 88 -13.19 -6.80 -10.36
N ARG A 89 -14.07 -7.26 -9.46
CA ARG A 89 -15.49 -7.46 -9.76
C ARG A 89 -16.17 -6.14 -10.13
N ALA A 90 -15.93 -5.07 -9.38
CA ALA A 90 -16.53 -3.76 -9.62
C ALA A 90 -16.13 -3.17 -10.99
N LEU A 91 -14.87 -3.35 -11.43
CA LEU A 91 -14.45 -2.96 -12.78
C LEU A 91 -15.31 -3.62 -13.87
N ALA A 92 -15.59 -4.93 -13.72
CA ALA A 92 -16.42 -5.67 -14.65
C ALA A 92 -17.89 -5.25 -14.59
N ASP A 93 -18.46 -5.18 -13.37
CA ASP A 93 -19.86 -4.81 -13.15
C ASP A 93 -20.17 -3.38 -13.65
N TYR A 94 -19.20 -2.47 -13.58
CA TYR A 94 -19.33 -1.08 -14.04
C TYR A 94 -18.88 -0.85 -15.49
N GLY A 95 -18.33 -1.87 -16.16
CA GLY A 95 -17.94 -1.79 -17.56
C GLY A 95 -16.75 -0.87 -17.84
N PHE A 96 -15.72 -0.89 -16.99
CA PHE A 96 -14.48 -0.13 -17.24
C PHE A 96 -13.73 -0.65 -18.48
N GLU A 97 -13.21 0.27 -19.28
CA GLU A 97 -12.44 -0.05 -20.48
C GLU A 97 -10.95 -0.25 -20.18
N VAL A 98 -10.24 -0.95 -21.07
CA VAL A 98 -8.78 -1.11 -21.01
C VAL A 98 -8.08 0.24 -20.85
N GLY A 99 -7.16 0.32 -19.90
CA GLY A 99 -6.42 1.54 -19.61
C GLY A 99 -7.13 2.51 -18.67
N THR A 100 -8.36 2.18 -18.25
CA THR A 100 -9.11 2.91 -17.21
C THR A 100 -9.22 2.05 -15.95
N GLY A 101 -9.50 2.69 -14.82
CA GLY A 101 -9.66 1.98 -13.56
C GLY A 101 -10.43 2.76 -12.52
N LEU A 102 -10.51 2.21 -11.32
CA LEU A 102 -11.17 2.82 -10.18
C LEU A 102 -10.19 2.99 -9.01
N TYR A 103 -10.48 3.96 -8.15
CA TYR A 103 -9.94 3.99 -6.80
C TYR A 103 -11.07 4.27 -5.81
N THR A 104 -10.85 3.90 -4.56
CA THR A 104 -11.75 4.21 -3.45
C THR A 104 -10.97 4.50 -2.19
N ASN A 105 -11.57 5.31 -1.31
CA ASN A 105 -11.06 5.53 0.03
C ASN A 105 -11.59 4.41 0.91
N MET A 106 -10.78 3.35 1.04
CA MET A 106 -11.09 2.16 1.80
C MET A 106 -10.75 2.40 3.26
N ASN A 107 -11.61 1.93 4.17
CA ASN A 107 -11.36 1.93 5.60
C ASN A 107 -11.65 0.53 6.14
N ALA A 108 -10.73 0.01 6.93
CA ALA A 108 -10.77 -1.35 7.48
C ALA A 108 -10.46 -1.34 8.97
N ILE A 109 -10.83 -2.45 9.62
CA ILE A 109 -10.47 -2.75 11.01
C ILE A 109 -9.66 -4.05 11.03
N ARG A 110 -8.34 -3.93 11.23
CA ARG A 110 -7.42 -5.05 11.41
C ARG A 110 -7.21 -5.31 12.90
N ARG A 111 -8.18 -6.01 13.49
CA ARG A 111 -8.25 -6.22 14.94
C ARG A 111 -7.15 -7.11 15.53
N ASP A 112 -6.52 -7.94 14.71
CA ASP A 112 -5.48 -8.89 15.11
C ASP A 112 -4.06 -8.36 14.74
N GLU A 113 -3.95 -7.08 14.36
CA GLU A 113 -2.69 -6.41 13.98
C GLU A 113 -1.73 -6.24 15.19
N GLU A 114 -0.44 -6.47 14.97
CA GLU A 114 0.60 -6.15 15.95
C GLU A 114 0.95 -4.65 15.87
N LEU A 115 0.66 -3.90 16.93
CA LEU A 115 0.73 -2.43 16.89
C LEU A 115 2.14 -1.87 17.17
N ASP A 116 2.59 -0.99 16.28
CA ASP A 116 3.82 -0.20 16.41
C ASP A 116 3.64 1.23 15.84
N ASN A 117 4.72 1.89 15.42
CA ASN A 117 4.68 3.21 14.81
C ASN A 117 4.04 3.28 13.42
N LEU A 118 4.00 2.15 12.70
CA LEU A 118 3.55 2.01 11.32
C LEU A 118 2.24 1.22 11.21
N HIS A 119 1.93 0.39 12.21
CA HIS A 119 0.79 -0.52 12.21
C HIS A 119 -0.29 -0.08 13.21
N SER A 120 -1.53 0.02 12.70
CA SER A 120 -2.72 0.49 13.43
C SER A 120 -3.88 -0.46 13.22
N VAL A 121 -4.74 -0.61 14.24
CA VAL A 121 -6.00 -1.36 14.13
C VAL A 121 -6.92 -0.75 13.06
N TYR A 122 -6.87 0.57 12.91
CA TYR A 122 -7.54 1.28 11.84
C TYR A 122 -6.60 1.40 10.64
N VAL A 123 -7.06 0.95 9.48
CA VAL A 123 -6.32 1.02 8.22
C VAL A 123 -7.16 1.78 7.20
N ASP A 124 -6.57 2.79 6.59
CA ASP A 124 -7.11 3.48 5.43
C ASP A 124 -6.20 3.30 4.21
N GLN A 125 -6.80 3.23 3.02
CA GLN A 125 -6.08 3.05 1.77
C GLN A 125 -6.76 3.77 0.62
N TRP A 126 -5.97 4.32 -0.30
CA TRP A 126 -6.42 4.56 -1.67
C TRP A 126 -6.37 3.24 -2.42
N ASP A 127 -7.43 2.46 -2.25
CA ASP A 127 -7.50 1.13 -2.81
C ASP A 127 -7.93 1.21 -4.28
N TRP A 128 -7.08 0.77 -5.20
CA TRP A 128 -7.24 1.02 -6.63
C TRP A 128 -7.09 -0.24 -7.50
N GLU A 129 -7.68 -0.21 -8.69
CA GLU A 129 -7.63 -1.30 -9.65
C GLU A 129 -7.73 -0.74 -11.07
N LYS A 130 -7.03 -1.34 -12.04
CA LYS A 130 -7.02 -0.88 -13.43
C LYS A 130 -7.16 -2.05 -14.41
N VAL A 131 -7.98 -1.87 -15.44
CA VAL A 131 -8.10 -2.85 -16.53
C VAL A 131 -6.88 -2.74 -17.44
N ILE A 132 -6.20 -3.86 -17.67
CA ILE A 132 -5.03 -3.98 -18.55
C ILE A 132 -5.29 -5.02 -19.63
N ARG A 133 -4.49 -5.02 -20.71
CA ARG A 133 -4.53 -6.11 -21.69
C ARG A 133 -3.73 -7.32 -21.23
N GLU A 134 -3.96 -8.46 -21.85
CA GLU A 134 -3.21 -9.68 -21.55
C GLU A 134 -1.71 -9.50 -21.90
N GLU A 135 -1.42 -8.83 -23.02
CA GLU A 135 -0.04 -8.54 -23.44
C GLU A 135 0.69 -7.54 -22.53
N ASP A 136 -0.05 -6.76 -21.72
CA ASP A 136 0.53 -5.82 -20.76
C ASP A 136 1.00 -6.52 -19.48
N ARG A 137 0.78 -7.84 -19.32
CA ARG A 137 1.24 -8.65 -18.17
C ARG A 137 2.76 -8.86 -18.19
N THR A 138 3.50 -7.80 -18.00
CA THR A 138 4.97 -7.80 -18.06
C THR A 138 5.59 -7.05 -16.88
N VAL A 139 6.83 -7.41 -16.57
CA VAL A 139 7.63 -6.69 -15.56
C VAL A 139 7.77 -5.21 -15.92
N ASP A 140 7.92 -4.87 -17.20
CA ASP A 140 8.08 -3.48 -17.64
C ASP A 140 6.82 -2.66 -17.42
N PHE A 141 5.64 -3.22 -17.67
CA PHE A 141 4.36 -2.56 -17.37
C PHE A 141 4.18 -2.31 -15.87
N LEU A 142 4.52 -3.31 -15.04
CA LEU A 142 4.51 -3.16 -13.58
C LEU A 142 5.44 -2.03 -13.14
N LYS A 143 6.69 -2.02 -13.63
CA LYS A 143 7.67 -0.98 -13.32
C LYS A 143 7.22 0.41 -13.78
N ASP A 144 6.62 0.54 -14.96
CA ASP A 144 6.06 1.81 -15.43
C ASP A 144 4.92 2.31 -14.53
N THR A 145 4.01 1.40 -14.14
CA THR A 145 2.90 1.72 -13.23
C THR A 145 3.42 2.20 -11.87
N VAL A 146 4.44 1.52 -11.32
CA VAL A 146 5.10 1.91 -10.07
C VAL A 146 5.74 3.30 -10.18
N ARG A 147 6.46 3.59 -11.27
CA ARG A 147 7.06 4.93 -11.49
C ARG A 147 6.01 6.03 -11.50
N ARG A 148 4.84 5.78 -12.11
CA ARG A 148 3.72 6.74 -12.14
C ARG A 148 3.17 7.02 -10.73
N ILE A 149 3.01 5.98 -9.91
CA ILE A 149 2.55 6.11 -8.52
C ILE A 149 3.56 6.89 -7.68
N VAL A 150 4.85 6.55 -7.79
CA VAL A 150 5.92 7.28 -7.09
C VAL A 150 5.96 8.74 -7.53
N GLY A 151 5.80 9.02 -8.83
CA GLY A 151 5.64 10.37 -9.34
C GLY A 151 4.48 11.12 -8.68
N ALA A 152 3.31 10.49 -8.55
CA ALA A 152 2.15 11.09 -7.88
C ALA A 152 2.42 11.38 -6.38
N ILE A 153 3.16 10.50 -5.68
CA ILE A 153 3.59 10.71 -4.29
C ILE A 153 4.55 11.91 -4.22
N CYS A 154 5.57 11.96 -5.08
CA CYS A 154 6.56 13.04 -5.12
C CYS A 154 5.91 14.40 -5.44
N GLU A 155 4.98 14.47 -6.40
CA GLU A 155 4.25 15.72 -6.71
C GLU A 155 3.37 16.19 -5.54
N THR A 156 2.75 15.25 -4.83
CA THR A 156 2.00 15.54 -3.60
C THR A 156 2.93 16.13 -2.54
N GLU A 157 4.10 15.52 -2.31
CA GLU A 157 5.10 16.00 -1.36
C GLU A 157 5.60 17.41 -1.73
N LYS A 158 5.96 17.65 -3.00
CA LYS A 158 6.42 18.97 -3.49
C LYS A 158 5.40 20.06 -3.22
N THR A 159 4.12 19.77 -3.47
CA THR A 159 3.03 20.72 -3.22
C THR A 159 2.88 20.98 -1.72
N LEU A 160 2.90 19.93 -0.89
CA LEU A 160 2.84 20.05 0.57
C LEU A 160 3.99 20.88 1.15
N ARG A 161 5.22 20.67 0.67
CA ARG A 161 6.39 21.46 1.07
C ARG A 161 6.29 22.93 0.68
N THR A 162 5.62 23.23 -0.43
CA THR A 162 5.38 24.60 -0.87
C THR A 162 4.36 25.30 0.02
N VAL A 163 3.26 24.61 0.37
CA VAL A 163 2.19 25.16 1.22
C VAL A 163 2.63 25.24 2.70
N TYR A 164 3.43 24.27 3.16
CA TYR A 164 3.94 24.17 4.52
C TYR A 164 5.48 24.07 4.52
N PRO A 165 6.21 25.18 4.34
CA PRO A 165 7.67 25.19 4.32
C PRO A 165 8.32 24.62 5.60
N GLN A 166 7.58 24.60 6.72
CA GLN A 166 8.01 23.98 7.98
C GLN A 166 8.25 22.47 7.85
N LEU A 167 7.65 21.81 6.85
CA LEU A 167 7.87 20.39 6.55
C LEU A 167 9.21 20.13 5.84
N VAL A 168 9.88 21.16 5.33
CA VAL A 168 11.19 21.06 4.64
C VAL A 168 12.31 20.89 5.67
N THR A 169 12.23 19.83 6.47
CA THR A 169 13.25 19.45 7.46
C THR A 169 14.23 18.41 6.91
N ARG A 170 13.92 17.83 5.75
CA ARG A 170 14.63 16.68 5.18
C ARG A 170 14.67 16.72 3.66
N PRO A 171 15.55 15.93 3.00
CA PRO A 171 15.50 15.73 1.56
C PRO A 171 14.10 15.28 1.11
N ALA A 172 13.69 15.70 -0.09
CA ALA A 172 12.46 15.20 -0.69
C ALA A 172 12.61 13.71 -1.03
N ALA A 173 11.48 13.00 -1.13
CA ALA A 173 11.45 11.66 -1.69
C ALA A 173 12.05 11.70 -3.11
N GLY A 174 12.96 10.76 -3.39
CA GLY A 174 13.57 10.66 -4.71
C GLY A 174 12.56 10.13 -5.71
N GLU A 175 12.46 10.78 -6.88
CA GLU A 175 11.70 10.28 -8.03
C GLU A 175 12.36 9.04 -8.65
N GLU A 176 13.68 8.90 -8.50
CA GLU A 176 14.41 7.75 -8.98
C GLU A 176 14.15 6.54 -8.07
N ILE A 177 13.28 5.65 -8.54
CA ILE A 177 12.97 4.40 -7.85
C ILE A 177 13.91 3.27 -8.30
N THR A 178 14.48 2.58 -7.32
CA THR A 178 15.28 1.36 -7.52
C THR A 178 14.38 0.14 -7.50
N PHE A 179 14.61 -0.81 -8.39
CA PHE A 179 13.87 -2.07 -8.45
C PHE A 179 14.78 -3.21 -8.03
N ILE A 180 14.33 -4.05 -7.11
CA ILE A 180 15.05 -5.24 -6.66
C ILE A 180 14.05 -6.35 -6.34
N THR A 181 14.39 -7.60 -6.62
CA THR A 181 13.59 -8.76 -6.21
C THR A 181 13.92 -9.21 -4.79
N THR A 182 12.97 -9.86 -4.12
CA THR A 182 13.20 -10.50 -2.82
C THR A 182 14.38 -11.49 -2.83
N GLN A 183 14.60 -12.19 -3.95
CA GLN A 183 15.74 -13.09 -4.08
C GLN A 183 17.08 -12.35 -4.22
N GLU A 184 17.15 -11.30 -5.05
CA GLU A 184 18.36 -10.48 -5.15
C GLU A 184 18.69 -9.82 -3.80
N LEU A 185 17.66 -9.39 -3.07
CA LEU A 185 17.82 -8.81 -1.74
C LEU A 185 18.35 -9.85 -0.72
N GLU A 186 17.87 -11.10 -0.78
CA GLU A 186 18.42 -12.22 0.00
C GLU A 186 19.87 -12.53 -0.38
N ASP A 187 20.19 -12.52 -1.68
CA ASP A 187 21.54 -12.82 -2.17
C ASP A 187 22.55 -11.74 -1.73
N LEU A 188 22.13 -10.46 -1.63
CA LEU A 188 22.95 -9.35 -1.12
C LEU A 188 23.16 -9.41 0.40
N TYR A 189 22.15 -9.85 1.16
CA TYR A 189 22.15 -9.83 2.62
C TYR A 189 21.73 -11.18 3.22
N PRO A 190 22.49 -12.27 2.97
CA PRO A 190 22.05 -13.63 3.26
C PRO A 190 21.89 -13.93 4.75
N THR A 191 22.60 -13.19 5.62
CA THR A 191 22.58 -13.38 7.07
C THR A 191 21.55 -12.52 7.79
N LEU A 192 20.91 -11.57 7.10
CA LEU A 192 19.92 -10.66 7.68
C LEU A 192 18.51 -11.24 7.55
N THR A 193 17.63 -10.89 8.49
CA THR A 193 16.18 -11.17 8.39
C THR A 193 15.53 -10.31 7.30
N PRO A 194 14.36 -10.71 6.72
CA PRO A 194 13.69 -9.94 5.67
C PRO A 194 13.60 -8.42 5.94
N LYS A 195 13.19 -8.04 7.16
CA LYS A 195 13.06 -6.63 7.55
C LYS A 195 14.41 -5.92 7.67
N GLU A 196 15.43 -6.60 8.17
CA GLU A 196 16.79 -6.06 8.21
C GLU A 196 17.37 -5.88 6.80
N ARG A 197 17.04 -6.77 5.84
CA ARG A 197 17.42 -6.61 4.44
C ARG A 197 16.78 -5.38 3.81
N GLU A 198 15.47 -5.19 4.02
CA GLU A 198 14.75 -3.98 3.59
C GLU A 198 15.41 -2.73 4.17
N ASN A 199 15.66 -2.69 5.48
CA ASN A 199 16.29 -1.55 6.13
C ASN A 199 17.69 -1.27 5.57
N ALA A 200 18.52 -2.29 5.37
CA ALA A 200 19.86 -2.13 4.83
C ALA A 200 19.85 -1.58 3.40
N PHE A 201 18.96 -2.11 2.55
CA PHE A 201 18.88 -1.71 1.15
C PHE A 201 18.25 -0.33 0.97
N VAL A 202 17.09 -0.09 1.60
CA VAL A 202 16.31 1.14 1.44
C VAL A 202 17.03 2.35 2.05
N ARG A 203 17.93 2.15 3.02
CA ARG A 203 18.78 3.22 3.55
C ARG A 203 19.65 3.87 2.47
N GLU A 204 20.21 3.05 1.59
CA GLU A 204 21.04 3.49 0.46
C GLU A 204 20.19 3.83 -0.77
N HIS A 205 19.11 3.06 -0.99
CA HIS A 205 18.15 3.19 -2.08
C HIS A 205 16.81 3.72 -1.58
N LYS A 206 16.77 5.01 -1.22
CA LYS A 206 15.69 5.65 -0.45
C LYS A 206 14.27 5.54 -1.02
N THR A 207 14.14 5.27 -2.32
CA THR A 207 12.88 4.93 -2.97
C THR A 207 13.09 3.60 -3.68
N THR A 208 12.44 2.54 -3.21
CA THR A 208 12.63 1.17 -3.71
C THR A 208 11.29 0.50 -3.98
N PHE A 209 11.21 -0.27 -5.07
CA PHE A 209 10.16 -1.25 -5.29
C PHE A 209 10.72 -2.66 -5.09
N LEU A 210 10.29 -3.33 -4.03
CA LEU A 210 10.68 -4.69 -3.71
C LEU A 210 9.74 -5.68 -4.40
N MET A 211 10.25 -6.38 -5.41
CA MET A 211 9.47 -7.22 -6.31
C MET A 211 9.42 -8.67 -5.84
N GLN A 212 8.37 -9.37 -6.25
CA GLN A 212 8.21 -10.82 -6.10
C GLN A 212 8.06 -11.30 -4.65
N ILE A 213 7.02 -10.83 -3.98
CA ILE A 213 6.74 -11.13 -2.57
C ILE A 213 5.66 -12.22 -2.48
N GLY A 214 5.93 -13.24 -1.65
CA GLY A 214 5.02 -14.37 -1.37
C GLY A 214 5.64 -15.75 -1.64
N GLY A 215 6.48 -15.85 -2.67
CA GLY A 215 7.19 -17.09 -3.03
C GLY A 215 8.26 -17.51 -2.02
N LYS A 216 8.61 -18.81 -2.01
CA LYS A 216 9.80 -19.29 -1.28
C LYS A 216 11.06 -18.89 -2.05
N LEU A 217 12.04 -18.37 -1.33
CA LEU A 217 13.37 -18.04 -1.82
C LEU A 217 14.28 -19.27 -1.82
N LYS A 218 15.51 -19.13 -2.32
CA LYS A 218 16.54 -20.19 -2.33
C LYS A 218 16.82 -20.74 -0.93
N SER A 219 16.68 -19.91 0.10
CA SER A 219 16.79 -20.33 1.51
C SER A 219 15.67 -21.28 1.98
N GLY A 220 14.61 -21.45 1.18
CA GLY A 220 13.41 -22.20 1.52
C GLY A 220 12.39 -21.42 2.36
N GLN A 221 12.76 -20.20 2.80
CA GLN A 221 11.90 -19.26 3.52
C GLN A 221 11.25 -18.28 2.54
N ARG A 222 10.12 -17.70 2.92
CA ARG A 222 9.50 -16.58 2.19
C ARG A 222 10.10 -15.26 2.69
N HIS A 223 10.10 -14.23 1.85
CA HIS A 223 10.41 -12.87 2.31
C HIS A 223 9.32 -12.35 3.24
N ASP A 224 8.07 -12.43 2.78
CA ASP A 224 6.88 -12.07 3.56
C ASP A 224 5.64 -12.86 3.07
N GLY A 225 4.56 -12.83 3.84
CA GLY A 225 3.26 -13.39 3.50
C GLY A 225 2.59 -12.64 2.36
N ARG A 226 1.85 -13.38 1.52
CA ARG A 226 0.99 -12.78 0.48
C ARG A 226 -0.13 -13.74 0.15
N ALA A 227 -1.34 -13.23 -0.03
CA ALA A 227 -2.46 -14.04 -0.45
C ALA A 227 -2.26 -14.54 -1.89
N PRO A 228 -2.59 -15.81 -2.20
CA PRO A 228 -2.39 -16.39 -3.53
C PRO A 228 -3.52 -16.07 -4.52
N ASP A 229 -4.61 -15.45 -4.07
CA ASP A 229 -5.88 -15.38 -4.78
C ASP A 229 -6.14 -14.05 -5.49
N TYR A 230 -5.26 -13.06 -5.32
CA TYR A 230 -5.36 -11.79 -6.06
C TYR A 230 -4.07 -11.34 -6.73
N ASP A 231 -2.86 -11.59 -6.21
CA ASP A 231 -1.61 -11.14 -6.83
C ASP A 231 -0.81 -12.27 -7.49
N ASP A 232 -0.35 -12.04 -8.72
CA ASP A 232 0.68 -12.85 -9.35
C ASP A 232 2.02 -12.52 -8.68
N TRP A 233 2.54 -13.41 -7.83
CA TRP A 233 3.78 -13.19 -7.09
C TRP A 233 5.03 -13.08 -7.97
N SER A 234 4.95 -13.35 -9.28
CA SER A 234 6.03 -13.04 -10.21
C SER A 234 6.00 -11.59 -10.70
N LEU A 235 4.86 -10.92 -10.54
CA LEU A 235 4.52 -9.58 -11.03
C LEU A 235 3.85 -8.71 -9.94
N ASN A 236 4.33 -8.81 -8.69
CA ASN A 236 3.92 -7.97 -7.57
C ASN A 236 5.12 -7.32 -6.86
N GLY A 237 4.84 -6.49 -5.88
CA GLY A 237 5.82 -5.94 -4.98
C GLY A 237 5.32 -4.78 -4.12
N ASP A 238 6.22 -4.27 -3.30
CA ASP A 238 5.94 -3.21 -2.33
C ASP A 238 6.78 -1.96 -2.61
N ILE A 239 6.16 -0.78 -2.49
CA ILE A 239 6.86 0.52 -2.55
C ILE A 239 7.33 0.87 -1.14
N LEU A 240 8.65 0.97 -0.98
CA LEU A 240 9.35 1.28 0.25
C LEU A 240 10.04 2.64 0.13
N PHE A 241 9.83 3.50 1.11
CA PHE A 241 10.59 4.74 1.31
C PHE A 241 11.47 4.65 2.54
N TRP A 242 12.62 5.31 2.54
CA TRP A 242 13.41 5.47 3.76
C TRP A 242 12.75 6.51 4.68
N ASN A 243 12.30 6.07 5.85
CA ASN A 243 11.73 6.96 6.85
C ASN A 243 12.83 7.47 7.80
N GLU A 244 13.33 8.66 7.52
CA GLU A 244 14.35 9.33 8.34
C GLU A 244 13.89 9.65 9.79
N THR A 245 12.58 9.61 10.10
CA THR A 245 12.09 9.83 11.48
C THR A 245 12.31 8.58 12.30
N LEU A 246 11.99 7.44 11.72
CA LEU A 246 12.04 6.16 12.41
C LEU A 246 13.36 5.41 12.16
N GLY A 247 14.16 5.85 11.18
CA GLY A 247 15.42 5.20 10.81
C GLY A 247 15.21 3.79 10.23
N GLN A 248 14.13 3.59 9.47
CA GLN A 248 13.76 2.29 8.89
C GLN A 248 13.03 2.44 7.54
N ALA A 249 12.96 1.34 6.79
CA ALA A 249 12.13 1.21 5.61
C ALA A 249 10.65 1.32 5.98
N PHE A 250 9.94 2.16 5.24
CA PHE A 250 8.53 2.44 5.40
C PHE A 250 7.78 2.04 4.14
N GLU A 251 6.97 0.99 4.27
CA GLU A 251 6.08 0.55 3.20
C GLU A 251 4.89 1.49 3.09
N VAL A 252 4.60 1.93 1.87
CA VAL A 252 3.44 2.81 1.58
C VAL A 252 2.45 2.20 0.60
N SER A 253 2.81 1.11 -0.06
CA SER A 253 1.96 0.47 -1.05
C SER A 253 2.38 -0.98 -1.24
N SER A 254 1.38 -1.85 -1.30
CA SER A 254 1.46 -3.23 -1.75
C SER A 254 0.65 -3.34 -3.05
N MET A 255 1.25 -3.82 -4.14
CA MET A 255 0.55 -3.88 -5.43
C MET A 255 1.11 -4.95 -6.38
N GLY A 256 0.30 -5.36 -7.35
CA GLY A 256 0.74 -6.30 -8.38
C GLY A 256 -0.22 -6.40 -9.56
N ILE A 257 0.27 -7.06 -10.60
CA ILE A 257 -0.59 -7.56 -11.67
C ILE A 257 -1.35 -8.76 -11.10
N ARG A 258 -2.68 -8.76 -11.28
CA ARG A 258 -3.54 -9.77 -10.67
C ARG A 258 -3.32 -11.16 -11.24
N VAL A 259 -3.70 -12.21 -10.50
CA VAL A 259 -3.75 -13.59 -11.02
C VAL A 259 -4.66 -13.77 -12.23
#